data_AF-A0A1J4WLZ3-F1
#
_entry.id   AF-A0A1J4WLZ3-F1
#
_cell.length_a   1.000
_cell.length_b   1.000
_cell.length_c   1.000
_cell.angle_alpha   90.00
_cell.angle_beta   90.00
_cell.angle_gamma   90.00
#
_symmetry.space_group_name_H-M   'P 1'
#
loop_
_entity.id
_entity.type
_entity.pdbx_description
1 polymer ?
#
loop_
_entity_poly.entity_id
_entity_poly.type
_entity_poly.pdbx_seq_one_letter_code
_entity_poly.pdbx_strand_id
1 'polypeptide(L)'
;MTTDTADKILAFIKAQKRVSPKEIIEHLGFSSQAVYKQLTKLLEQGIIDKVGKPPKVFYLLADKKEDEKKYNMSDDIKDLIDKEFLDITVNGREVSGWGAFVNWCMKRGQNVEKSAIDYVEIIKKYNSIKKNGLLDGMIKMKSTFPVVYLDNLFYLDFYSIERFGKTKLGKFLLYAKQSQDKKLIKRLSMEIKPKIKALIKLFKIDAVVFVPPTVKREVQLMKELEKHLNLEIDIIKVVKIKTPIIIPQKTLNKLEERIENAKKTFVVEGAKNYKNILIIDDAVGSGATLNEIAFQIKEKNVIKGKIIGLAITGSLKGFDVVSEV
;
A
#
# COMPACT_ATOMS: atom_id res chain seq x y z
N MET A 1 -38.17 -34.87 -16.17
CA MET A 1 -36.73 -34.73 -15.86
C MET A 1 -36.33 -33.26 -16.05
N THR A 2 -36.37 -32.48 -14.98
CA THR A 2 -35.89 -31.09 -14.95
C THR A 2 -34.37 -31.09 -15.03
N THR A 3 -33.81 -30.86 -16.21
CA THR A 3 -32.37 -30.59 -16.35
C THR A 3 -32.09 -29.25 -15.65
N ASP A 4 -31.36 -29.28 -14.53
CA ASP A 4 -31.12 -28.08 -13.73
C ASP A 4 -30.39 -27.04 -14.58
N THR A 5 -30.95 -25.84 -14.65
CA THR A 5 -30.36 -24.69 -15.37
C THR A 5 -28.92 -24.44 -14.88
N ALA A 6 -28.64 -24.73 -13.60
CA ALA A 6 -27.31 -24.64 -13.02
C ALA A 6 -26.29 -25.60 -13.68
N ASP A 7 -26.67 -26.85 -13.94
CA ASP A 7 -25.77 -27.86 -14.51
C ASP A 7 -25.34 -27.50 -15.94
N LYS A 8 -26.28 -26.99 -16.75
CA LYS A 8 -26.00 -26.51 -18.11
C LYS A 8 -25.07 -25.30 -18.11
N ILE A 9 -25.27 -24.36 -17.18
CA ILE A 9 -24.38 -23.21 -17.00
C ILE A 9 -22.98 -23.68 -16.58
N LEU A 10 -22.87 -24.61 -15.63
CA LEU A 10 -21.59 -25.15 -15.18
C LEU A 10 -20.85 -25.90 -16.29
N ALA A 11 -21.55 -26.73 -17.07
CA ALA A 11 -20.98 -27.42 -18.21
C ALA A 11 -20.44 -26.43 -19.26
N PHE A 12 -21.16 -25.35 -19.51
CA PHE A 12 -20.72 -24.30 -20.44
C PHE A 12 -19.51 -23.53 -19.94
N ILE A 13 -19.50 -23.12 -18.67
CA ILE A 13 -18.34 -22.49 -18.02
C ILE A 13 -17.12 -23.42 -18.09
N LYS A 14 -17.31 -24.72 -17.83
CA LYS A 14 -16.26 -25.73 -17.89
C LYS A 14 -15.66 -25.87 -19.29
N ALA A 15 -16.50 -25.88 -20.32
CA ALA A 15 -16.07 -26.01 -21.71
C ALA A 15 -15.30 -24.79 -22.20
N GLN A 16 -15.81 -23.59 -21.93
CA GLN A 16 -15.24 -22.33 -22.42
C GLN A 16 -14.16 -21.75 -21.51
N LYS A 17 -13.98 -22.32 -20.31
CA LYS A 17 -13.08 -21.87 -19.22
C LYS A 17 -13.44 -20.51 -18.61
N ARG A 18 -13.90 -19.54 -19.41
CA ARG A 18 -14.37 -18.21 -19.00
C ARG A 18 -15.53 -17.76 -19.87
N VAL A 19 -16.61 -17.31 -19.27
CA VAL A 19 -17.82 -16.85 -19.99
C VAL A 19 -18.46 -15.64 -19.33
N SER A 20 -19.04 -14.78 -20.12
CA SER A 20 -19.85 -13.64 -19.69
C SER A 20 -21.33 -14.03 -19.55
N PRO A 21 -22.14 -13.29 -18.76
CA PRO A 21 -23.59 -13.49 -18.73
C PRO A 21 -24.23 -13.45 -20.11
N LYS A 22 -23.74 -12.56 -20.98
CA LYS A 22 -24.22 -12.42 -22.36
C LYS A 22 -24.01 -13.70 -23.16
N GLU A 23 -22.80 -14.27 -23.11
CA GLU A 23 -22.49 -15.53 -23.80
C GLU A 23 -23.33 -16.70 -23.25
N ILE A 24 -23.59 -16.74 -21.94
CA ILE A 24 -24.46 -17.77 -21.34
C ILE A 24 -25.90 -17.63 -21.87
N ILE A 25 -26.43 -16.41 -21.90
CA ILE A 25 -27.80 -16.11 -22.39
C ILE A 25 -27.92 -16.48 -23.87
N GLU A 26 -26.98 -16.03 -24.71
CA GLU A 26 -26.99 -16.26 -26.15
C GLU A 26 -26.80 -17.74 -26.50
N HIS A 27 -25.94 -18.45 -25.78
CA HIS A 27 -25.62 -19.84 -26.09
C HIS A 27 -26.65 -20.84 -25.54
N LEU A 28 -27.17 -20.61 -24.33
CA LEU A 28 -28.10 -21.55 -23.67
C LEU A 28 -29.57 -21.18 -23.87
N GLY A 29 -29.86 -19.99 -24.41
CA GLY A 29 -31.23 -19.53 -24.68
C GLY A 29 -32.05 -19.25 -23.41
N PHE A 30 -31.42 -19.09 -22.25
CA PHE A 30 -32.10 -18.79 -21.00
C PHE A 30 -32.38 -17.29 -20.83
N SER A 31 -33.46 -16.94 -20.13
CA SER A 31 -33.74 -15.54 -19.81
C SER A 31 -32.64 -14.96 -18.92
N SER A 32 -32.35 -13.66 -19.10
CA SER A 32 -31.35 -12.96 -18.28
C SER A 32 -31.59 -13.15 -16.78
N GLN A 33 -32.85 -13.09 -16.35
CA GLN A 33 -33.25 -13.27 -14.96
C GLN A 33 -32.90 -14.68 -14.43
N ALA A 34 -33.15 -15.72 -15.22
CA ALA A 34 -32.83 -17.09 -14.85
C ALA A 34 -31.30 -17.29 -14.74
N VAL A 35 -30.53 -16.75 -15.70
CA VAL A 35 -29.07 -16.82 -15.69
C VAL A 35 -28.49 -16.10 -14.46
N TYR A 36 -28.91 -14.86 -14.19
CA TYR A 36 -28.40 -14.13 -13.02
C TYR A 36 -28.78 -14.81 -11.70
N LYS A 37 -29.99 -15.37 -11.58
CA LYS A 37 -30.40 -16.12 -10.39
C LYS A 37 -29.49 -17.32 -10.12
N GLN A 38 -29.16 -18.10 -11.16
CA GLN A 38 -28.29 -19.26 -11.00
C GLN A 38 -26.83 -18.86 -10.79
N LEU A 39 -26.33 -17.84 -11.48
CA LEU A 39 -24.97 -17.34 -11.26
C LEU A 39 -24.77 -16.82 -9.82
N THR A 40 -25.76 -16.14 -9.24
CA THR A 40 -25.72 -15.73 -7.83
C THR A 40 -25.65 -16.94 -6.91
N LYS A 41 -26.52 -17.94 -7.11
CA LYS A 41 -26.51 -19.18 -6.31
C LYS A 41 -25.17 -19.91 -6.40
N LEU A 42 -24.62 -20.07 -7.60
CA LEU A 42 -23.33 -20.74 -7.83
C LEU A 42 -22.14 -19.97 -7.24
N LEU A 43 -22.20 -18.63 -7.24
CA LEU A 43 -21.21 -17.78 -6.56
C LEU A 43 -21.30 -17.92 -5.04
N GLU A 44 -22.50 -17.90 -4.47
CA GLU A 44 -22.73 -18.09 -3.03
C GLU A 44 -22.26 -19.47 -2.56
N GLN A 45 -22.43 -20.49 -3.39
CA GLN A 45 -21.93 -21.85 -3.15
C GLN A 45 -20.42 -22.00 -3.36
N GLY A 46 -19.73 -20.98 -3.89
CA GLY A 46 -18.30 -21.02 -4.17
C GLY A 46 -17.90 -22.01 -5.28
N ILE A 47 -18.83 -22.37 -6.17
CA ILE A 47 -18.59 -23.31 -7.29
C ILE A 47 -17.97 -22.57 -8.49
N ILE A 48 -18.28 -21.28 -8.62
CA ILE A 48 -17.74 -20.41 -9.68
C ILE A 48 -17.16 -19.13 -9.07
N ASP A 49 -16.21 -18.53 -9.77
CA ASP A 49 -15.60 -17.24 -9.44
C ASP A 49 -16.05 -16.17 -10.44
N LYS A 50 -16.27 -14.95 -9.95
CA LYS A 50 -16.59 -13.77 -10.77
C LYS A 50 -15.37 -12.85 -10.90
N VAL A 51 -15.03 -12.50 -12.14
CA VAL A 51 -13.90 -11.61 -12.46
C VAL A 51 -14.36 -10.44 -13.31
N GLY A 52 -13.80 -9.26 -13.05
CA GLY A 52 -14.16 -8.02 -13.74
C GLY A 52 -15.22 -7.20 -13.01
N LYS A 53 -15.52 -6.01 -13.55
CA LYS A 53 -16.54 -5.08 -13.05
C LYS A 53 -17.54 -4.80 -14.17
N PRO A 54 -18.85 -4.62 -13.87
CA PRO A 54 -19.84 -4.27 -14.88
C PRO A 54 -19.37 -3.07 -15.74
N PRO A 55 -19.61 -3.11 -17.07
CA PRO A 55 -20.38 -4.13 -17.81
C PRO A 55 -19.56 -5.37 -18.22
N LYS A 56 -18.24 -5.40 -18.02
CA LYS A 56 -17.36 -6.50 -18.44
C LYS A 56 -17.08 -7.46 -17.29
N VAL A 57 -17.93 -8.47 -17.16
CA VAL A 57 -17.86 -9.50 -16.11
C VAL A 57 -17.77 -10.87 -16.75
N PHE A 58 -16.89 -11.72 -16.21
CA PHE A 58 -16.71 -13.11 -16.60
C PHE A 58 -16.83 -14.04 -15.39
N TYR A 59 -17.26 -15.26 -15.65
CA TYR A 59 -17.41 -16.35 -14.70
C TYR A 59 -16.53 -17.52 -15.13
N LEU A 60 -15.86 -18.14 -14.16
CA LEU A 60 -15.03 -19.33 -14.34
C LEU A 60 -15.34 -20.33 -13.22
N LEU A 61 -14.99 -21.60 -13.40
CA LEU A 61 -15.05 -22.55 -12.29
C LEU A 61 -14.13 -22.08 -11.17
N ALA A 62 -14.61 -22.17 -9.93
CA ALA A 62 -13.75 -21.96 -8.78
C ALA A 62 -12.68 -23.06 -8.77
N ASP A 63 -11.45 -22.69 -8.40
CA ASP A 63 -10.44 -23.69 -8.11
C ASP A 63 -10.98 -24.62 -7.01
N LYS A 64 -10.77 -25.93 -7.13
CA LYS A 64 -11.12 -26.87 -6.06
C LYS A 64 -10.53 -26.29 -4.78
N LYS A 65 -11.38 -26.02 -3.77
CA LYS A 65 -10.88 -25.84 -2.41
C LYS A 65 -10.09 -27.11 -2.11
N GLU A 66 -8.77 -27.01 -2.08
CA GLU A 66 -7.97 -28.07 -1.48
C GLU A 66 -8.57 -28.31 -0.11
N ASP A 67 -8.80 -29.59 0.24
CA ASP A 67 -9.26 -29.96 1.58
C ASP A 67 -8.46 -29.12 2.58
N GLU A 68 -9.16 -28.42 3.48
CA GLU A 68 -8.52 -27.60 4.50
C GLU A 68 -7.58 -28.50 5.29
N LYS A 69 -6.30 -28.51 4.91
CA LYS A 69 -5.26 -29.17 5.68
C LYS A 69 -5.34 -28.54 7.07
N LYS A 70 -5.73 -29.36 8.05
CA LYS A 70 -5.75 -28.92 9.44
C LYS A 70 -4.31 -28.73 9.88
N TYR A 71 -3.90 -27.48 10.00
CA TYR A 71 -2.62 -27.11 10.58
C TYR A 71 -2.78 -26.96 12.08
N ASN A 72 -1.90 -27.57 12.86
CA ASN A 72 -1.94 -27.47 14.30
C ASN A 72 -1.21 -26.18 14.72
N MET A 73 -1.98 -25.14 15.02
CA MET A 73 -1.44 -23.83 15.34
C MET A 73 -2.27 -23.17 16.44
N SER A 74 -1.59 -22.52 17.39
CA SER A 74 -2.26 -21.79 18.47
C SER A 74 -3.08 -20.62 17.93
N ASP A 75 -4.16 -20.30 18.62
CA ASP A 75 -5.05 -19.20 18.21
C ASP A 75 -4.34 -17.85 18.27
N ASP A 76 -3.44 -17.63 19.24
CA ASP A 76 -2.60 -16.42 19.31
C ASP A 76 -1.77 -16.16 18.03
N ILE A 77 -1.24 -17.23 17.41
CA ILE A 77 -0.46 -17.12 16.18
C ILE A 77 -1.39 -16.79 15.01
N LYS A 78 -2.54 -17.47 14.92
CA LYS A 78 -3.54 -17.22 13.88
C LYS A 78 -4.06 -15.78 13.96
N ASP A 79 -4.40 -15.30 15.15
CA ASP A 79 -4.92 -13.96 15.40
C ASP A 79 -3.92 -12.88 14.97
N LEU A 80 -2.63 -13.07 15.28
CA LEU A 80 -1.60 -12.12 14.84
C LEU A 80 -1.48 -12.13 13.31
N ILE A 81 -1.50 -13.30 12.68
CA ILE A 81 -1.44 -13.43 11.22
C ILE A 81 -2.70 -12.83 10.57
N ASP A 82 -3.88 -13.05 11.14
CA ASP A 82 -5.15 -12.45 10.70
C ASP A 82 -5.10 -10.93 10.67
N LYS A 83 -4.44 -10.35 11.66
CA LYS A 83 -4.25 -8.92 11.75
C LYS A 83 -3.19 -8.39 10.78
N GLU A 84 -2.04 -9.04 10.70
CA GLU A 84 -0.82 -8.46 10.10
C GLU A 84 -0.53 -8.98 8.69
N PHE A 85 -1.12 -10.10 8.27
CA PHE A 85 -0.88 -10.67 6.96
C PHE A 85 -1.94 -10.25 5.94
N LEU A 86 -1.47 -9.73 4.82
CA LEU A 86 -2.28 -9.39 3.66
C LEU A 86 -1.54 -9.83 2.42
N ASP A 87 -2.26 -10.27 1.40
CA ASP A 87 -1.75 -10.48 0.06
C ASP A 87 -2.75 -9.96 -0.98
N ILE A 88 -2.26 -9.65 -2.16
CA ILE A 88 -3.11 -9.37 -3.31
C ILE A 88 -2.77 -10.41 -4.36
N THR A 89 -3.79 -11.17 -4.75
CA THR A 89 -3.67 -12.27 -5.70
C THR A 89 -3.37 -11.73 -7.10
N VAL A 90 -2.91 -12.61 -7.99
CA VAL A 90 -2.65 -12.29 -9.41
C VAL A 90 -3.88 -11.75 -10.17
N ASN A 91 -5.09 -12.03 -9.68
CA ASN A 91 -6.34 -11.50 -10.25
C ASN A 91 -6.84 -10.23 -9.56
N GLY A 92 -6.02 -9.61 -8.70
CA GLY A 92 -6.31 -8.35 -8.03
C GLY A 92 -7.30 -8.46 -6.87
N ARG A 93 -7.50 -9.67 -6.30
CA ARG A 93 -8.29 -9.86 -5.08
C ARG A 93 -7.41 -9.65 -3.85
N GLU A 94 -7.88 -8.82 -2.94
CA GLU A 94 -7.29 -8.72 -1.59
C GLU A 94 -7.68 -9.95 -0.79
N VAL A 95 -6.68 -10.63 -0.23
CA VAL A 95 -6.85 -11.74 0.70
C VAL A 95 -6.03 -11.44 1.95
N SER A 96 -6.57 -11.74 3.13
CA SER A 96 -5.89 -11.44 4.39
C SER A 96 -5.95 -12.62 5.34
N GLY A 97 -5.05 -12.59 6.31
CA GLY A 97 -5.03 -13.49 7.44
C GLY A 97 -4.54 -14.90 7.19
N TRP A 98 -4.93 -15.83 8.06
CA TRP A 98 -4.42 -17.19 8.14
C TRP A 98 -4.59 -17.93 6.81
N GLY A 99 -5.79 -17.87 6.22
CA GLY A 99 -6.03 -18.48 4.91
C GLY A 99 -5.15 -17.90 3.81
N ALA A 100 -4.90 -16.59 3.81
CA ALA A 100 -3.98 -15.96 2.87
C ALA A 100 -2.52 -16.38 3.12
N PHE A 101 -2.12 -16.52 4.38
CA PHE A 101 -0.79 -16.95 4.78
C PHE A 101 -0.50 -18.40 4.38
N VAL A 102 -1.44 -19.32 4.66
CA VAL A 102 -1.37 -20.72 4.21
C VAL A 102 -1.17 -20.79 2.70
N ASN A 103 -2.02 -20.09 1.94
CA ASN A 103 -1.91 -20.02 0.48
C ASN A 103 -0.55 -19.47 0.01
N TRP A 104 -0.03 -18.45 0.71
CA TRP A 104 1.27 -17.86 0.42
C TRP A 104 2.43 -18.85 0.64
N CYS A 105 2.38 -19.64 1.71
CA CYS A 105 3.34 -20.70 2.03
C CYS A 105 3.28 -21.83 1.00
N MET A 106 2.07 -22.34 0.72
CA MET A 106 1.84 -23.45 -0.21
C MET A 106 2.36 -23.12 -1.61
N LYS A 107 2.07 -21.93 -2.12
CA LYS A 107 2.57 -21.44 -3.43
C LYS A 107 4.10 -21.36 -3.51
N ARG A 108 4.79 -21.32 -2.38
CA ARG A 108 6.26 -21.21 -2.27
C ARG A 108 6.90 -22.49 -1.77
N GLY A 109 6.15 -23.58 -1.64
CA GLY A 109 6.64 -24.84 -1.10
C GLY A 109 7.16 -24.73 0.34
N GLN A 110 6.66 -23.76 1.12
CA GLN A 110 7.11 -23.54 2.50
C GLN A 110 6.26 -24.36 3.49
N ASN A 111 6.90 -24.86 4.55
CA ASN A 111 6.20 -25.45 5.68
C ASN A 111 5.40 -24.36 6.42
N VAL A 112 4.07 -24.54 6.49
CA VAL A 112 3.14 -23.55 7.04
C VAL A 112 3.38 -23.29 8.52
N GLU A 113 3.49 -24.34 9.33
CA GLU A 113 3.58 -24.22 10.80
C GLU A 113 4.88 -23.53 11.21
N LYS A 114 6.00 -23.98 10.64
CA LYS A 114 7.30 -23.35 10.86
C LYS A 114 7.29 -21.90 10.40
N SER A 115 6.75 -21.63 9.20
CA SER A 115 6.70 -20.27 8.66
C SER A 115 5.82 -19.35 9.50
N ALA A 116 4.73 -19.85 10.08
CA ALA A 116 3.85 -19.07 10.94
C ALA A 116 4.57 -18.62 12.21
N ILE A 117 5.30 -19.53 12.87
CA ILE A 117 6.13 -19.22 14.04
C ILE A 117 7.17 -18.16 13.67
N ASP A 118 7.91 -18.40 12.59
CA ASP A 118 8.96 -17.47 12.12
C ASP A 118 8.37 -16.09 11.78
N TYR A 119 7.20 -16.04 11.15
CA TYR A 119 6.50 -14.79 10.83
C TYR A 119 6.12 -14.01 12.08
N VAL A 120 5.53 -14.69 13.08
CA VAL A 120 5.13 -14.08 14.35
C VAL A 120 6.33 -13.53 15.10
N GLU A 121 7.43 -14.27 15.16
CA GLU A 121 8.67 -13.82 15.80
C GLU A 121 9.22 -12.55 15.14
N ILE A 122 9.24 -12.52 13.81
CA ILE A 122 9.69 -11.36 13.03
C ILE A 122 8.77 -10.15 13.28
N ILE A 123 7.45 -10.33 13.26
CA ILE A 123 6.50 -9.25 13.54
C ILE A 123 6.66 -8.72 14.97
N LYS A 124 6.80 -9.60 15.97
CA LYS A 124 7.04 -9.20 17.38
C LYS A 124 8.35 -8.43 17.51
N LYS A 125 9.43 -8.90 16.87
CA LYS A 125 10.73 -8.21 16.82
C LYS A 125 10.61 -6.80 16.24
N TYR A 126 9.85 -6.58 15.17
CA TYR A 126 9.70 -5.23 14.61
C TYR A 126 8.76 -4.34 15.40
N ASN A 127 7.70 -4.91 15.99
CA ASN A 127 6.79 -4.16 16.83
C ASN A 127 7.45 -3.69 18.14
N SER A 128 8.43 -4.42 18.69
CA SER A 128 9.18 -3.97 19.87
C SER A 128 10.06 -2.74 19.61
N ILE A 129 10.47 -2.52 18.35
CA ILE A 129 11.25 -1.35 17.94
C ILE A 129 10.35 -0.11 17.78
N LYS A 130 9.05 -0.30 17.54
CA LYS A 130 8.09 0.81 17.38
C LYS A 130 7.82 1.49 18.71
N LYS A 131 8.09 2.79 18.79
CA LYS A 131 7.71 3.63 19.93
C LYS A 131 6.43 4.39 19.57
N ASN A 132 5.36 4.20 20.35
CA ASN A 132 4.04 4.78 20.07
C ASN A 132 3.52 4.45 18.65
N GLY A 133 3.85 3.25 18.15
CA GLY A 133 3.45 2.82 16.80
C GLY A 133 4.24 3.46 15.65
N LEU A 134 5.37 4.11 15.93
CA LEU A 134 6.26 4.75 14.96
C LEU A 134 7.67 4.16 15.03
N LEU A 135 8.31 4.03 13.87
CA LEU A 135 9.71 3.66 13.74
C LEU A 135 10.57 4.92 13.62
N ASP A 136 11.73 4.96 14.27
CA ASP A 136 12.69 6.05 14.14
C ASP A 136 13.53 5.88 12.86
N GLY A 137 13.40 6.84 11.94
CA GLY A 137 14.15 6.88 10.69
C GLY A 137 15.43 7.73 10.75
N MET A 138 15.72 8.42 11.86
CA MET A 138 16.84 9.36 11.95
C MET A 138 18.20 8.68 11.88
N ILE A 139 18.32 7.44 12.37
CA ILE A 139 19.57 6.66 12.28
C ILE A 139 20.00 6.57 10.82
N LYS A 140 19.06 6.28 9.91
CA LYS A 140 19.32 6.20 8.48
C LYS A 140 19.70 7.55 7.87
N MET A 141 19.01 8.63 8.24
CA MET A 141 19.34 9.95 7.70
C MET A 141 20.76 10.35 8.06
N LYS A 142 21.15 10.17 9.33
CA LYS A 142 22.49 10.52 9.83
C LYS A 142 23.61 9.66 9.24
N SER A 143 23.31 8.39 8.90
CA SER A 143 24.28 7.55 8.19
C SER A 143 24.37 7.84 6.69
N THR A 144 23.34 8.46 6.11
CA THR A 144 23.24 8.68 4.66
C THR A 144 23.77 10.05 4.24
N PHE A 145 23.51 11.10 5.04
CA PHE A 145 23.89 12.48 4.67
C PHE A 145 24.89 13.06 5.66
N PRO A 146 25.89 13.83 5.16
CA PRO A 146 26.80 14.56 6.04
C PRO A 146 26.07 15.65 6.84
N VAL A 147 25.02 16.23 6.26
CA VAL A 147 24.17 17.24 6.90
C VAL A 147 22.71 16.81 6.77
N VAL A 148 22.02 16.74 7.90
CA VAL A 148 20.59 16.42 7.99
C VAL A 148 19.84 17.64 8.48
N TYR A 149 18.84 18.07 7.71
CA TYR A 149 18.03 19.26 8.02
C TYR A 149 16.74 18.94 8.77
N LEU A 150 16.34 17.66 8.84
CA LEU A 150 15.24 17.18 9.67
C LEU A 150 15.67 17.05 11.15
N ASP A 151 14.77 17.41 12.06
CA ASP A 151 14.97 17.19 13.51
C ASP A 151 14.56 15.77 13.91
N ASN A 152 13.49 15.25 13.30
CA ASN A 152 13.00 13.90 13.49
C ASN A 152 12.51 13.31 12.16
N LEU A 153 12.56 11.99 12.02
CA LEU A 153 11.97 11.24 10.92
C LEU A 153 11.30 9.99 11.47
N PHE A 154 10.06 9.77 11.09
CA PHE A 154 9.29 8.59 11.50
C PHE A 154 8.75 7.81 10.31
N TYR A 155 8.62 6.49 10.49
CA TYR A 155 7.87 5.63 9.57
C TYR A 155 6.67 5.01 10.30
N LEU A 156 5.53 4.90 9.63
CA LEU A 156 4.36 4.20 10.18
C LEU A 156 4.57 2.67 10.19
N ASP A 157 5.32 2.16 9.22
CA ASP A 157 5.72 0.76 9.14
C ASP A 157 6.97 0.58 8.26
N PHE A 158 7.55 -0.62 8.27
CA PHE A 158 8.51 -1.00 7.24
C PHE A 158 7.82 -1.26 5.92
N TYR A 159 8.50 -0.99 4.81
CA TYR A 159 8.00 -1.33 3.48
C TYR A 159 8.02 -2.85 3.25
N SER A 160 9.09 -3.50 3.70
CA SER A 160 9.27 -4.95 3.64
C SER A 160 10.02 -5.47 4.86
N ILE A 161 9.77 -6.73 5.15
CA ILE A 161 10.40 -7.52 6.20
C ILE A 161 11.14 -8.70 5.57
N GLU A 162 12.15 -9.18 6.29
CA GLU A 162 12.98 -10.29 5.86
C GLU A 162 12.13 -11.55 5.63
N ARG A 163 12.48 -12.33 4.60
CA ARG A 163 11.84 -13.60 4.19
C ARG A 163 10.38 -13.52 3.70
N PHE A 164 9.55 -12.64 4.25
CA PHE A 164 8.11 -12.56 3.96
C PHE A 164 7.72 -11.42 3.00
N GLY A 165 8.68 -10.57 2.65
CA GLY A 165 8.49 -9.50 1.66
C GLY A 165 7.74 -8.31 2.24
N LYS A 166 6.85 -7.71 1.47
CA LYS A 166 6.16 -6.47 1.88
C LYS A 166 5.24 -6.69 3.08
N THR A 167 5.25 -5.74 4.02
CA THR A 167 4.29 -5.70 5.13
C THR A 167 2.88 -5.43 4.62
N LYS A 168 1.87 -5.57 5.48
CA LYS A 168 0.49 -5.17 5.14
C LYS A 168 0.41 -3.72 4.67
N LEU A 169 1.02 -2.78 5.40
CA LEU A 169 1.03 -1.38 5.00
C LEU A 169 1.86 -1.15 3.73
N GLY A 170 2.98 -1.86 3.57
CA GLY A 170 3.79 -1.84 2.35
C GLY A 170 3.04 -2.31 1.11
N LYS A 171 2.27 -3.40 1.21
CA LYS A 171 1.39 -3.88 0.13
C LYS A 171 0.27 -2.89 -0.14
N PHE A 172 -0.43 -2.40 0.88
CA PHE A 172 -1.48 -1.40 0.67
C PHE A 172 -0.97 -0.15 -0.03
N LEU A 173 0.18 0.37 0.40
CA LEU A 173 0.80 1.52 -0.25
C LEU A 173 1.13 1.23 -1.72
N LEU A 174 1.78 0.10 -1.99
CA LEU A 174 2.11 -0.33 -3.35
C LEU A 174 0.87 -0.34 -4.26
N TYR A 175 -0.16 -1.08 -3.85
CA TYR A 175 -1.32 -1.27 -4.70
C TYR A 175 -2.19 -0.02 -4.79
N ALA A 176 -2.24 0.81 -3.74
CA ALA A 176 -2.87 2.13 -3.80
C ALA A 176 -2.20 3.03 -4.86
N LYS A 177 -0.87 2.94 -5.01
CA LYS A 177 -0.11 3.70 -6.01
C LYS A 177 -0.27 3.15 -7.43
N GLN A 178 -0.20 1.83 -7.60
CA GLN A 178 -0.25 1.21 -8.92
C GLN A 178 -1.66 1.19 -9.51
N SER A 179 -2.66 0.79 -8.72
CA SER A 179 -4.04 0.64 -9.22
C SER A 179 -4.76 1.96 -9.46
N GLN A 180 -4.29 3.04 -8.82
CA GLN A 180 -4.98 4.34 -8.80
C GLN A 180 -6.42 4.24 -8.26
N ASP A 181 -6.75 3.17 -7.51
CA ASP A 181 -8.09 2.95 -6.95
C ASP A 181 -8.35 3.88 -5.76
N LYS A 182 -9.21 4.86 -5.96
CA LYS A 182 -9.61 5.83 -4.94
C LYS A 182 -10.19 5.19 -3.67
N LYS A 183 -10.86 4.04 -3.76
CA LYS A 183 -11.37 3.33 -2.58
C LYS A 183 -10.23 2.78 -1.74
N LEU A 184 -9.22 2.21 -2.40
CA LEU A 184 -8.02 1.69 -1.72
C LEU A 184 -7.22 2.83 -1.07
N ILE A 185 -7.03 3.94 -1.79
CA ILE A 185 -6.37 5.13 -1.25
C ILE A 185 -7.14 5.70 -0.04
N LYS A 186 -8.48 5.79 -0.12
CA LYS A 186 -9.31 6.23 1.00
C LYS A 186 -9.14 5.32 2.22
N ARG A 187 -9.15 3.99 2.03
CA ARG A 187 -8.95 3.03 3.12
C ARG A 187 -7.57 3.19 3.76
N LEU A 188 -6.51 3.27 2.96
CA LEU A 188 -5.15 3.56 3.44
C LEU A 188 -5.12 4.86 4.25
N SER A 189 -5.74 5.93 3.72
CA SER A 189 -5.80 7.23 4.38
C SER A 189 -6.47 7.14 5.75
N MET A 190 -7.60 6.43 5.84
CA MET A 190 -8.34 6.24 7.10
C MET A 190 -7.57 5.40 8.12
N GLU A 191 -6.81 4.41 7.67
CA GLU A 191 -5.96 3.57 8.54
C GLU A 191 -4.81 4.37 9.16
N ILE A 192 -4.19 5.27 8.39
CA ILE A 192 -3.03 6.04 8.88
C ILE A 192 -3.40 7.36 9.58
N LYS A 193 -4.61 7.88 9.34
CA LYS A 193 -5.09 9.17 9.88
C LYS A 193 -4.94 9.31 11.39
N PRO A 194 -5.29 8.32 12.24
CA PRO A 194 -5.15 8.44 13.68
C PRO A 194 -3.68 8.62 14.11
N LYS A 195 -2.76 7.89 13.48
CA LYS A 195 -1.32 7.99 13.77
C LYS A 195 -0.76 9.37 13.39
N ILE A 196 -1.18 9.90 12.23
CA ILE A 196 -0.79 11.25 11.78
C ILE A 196 -1.32 12.32 12.75
N LYS A 197 -2.59 12.24 13.15
CA LYS A 197 -3.17 13.17 14.13
C LYS A 197 -2.46 13.10 15.49
N ALA A 198 -2.12 11.90 15.96
CA ALA A 198 -1.36 11.73 17.19
C ALA A 198 0.03 12.39 17.09
N LEU A 199 0.72 12.23 15.96
CA LEU A 199 2.01 12.87 15.71
C LEU A 199 1.91 14.40 15.68
N ILE A 200 0.89 14.94 15.00
CA ILE A 200 0.62 16.39 14.94
C ILE A 200 0.45 16.95 16.35
N LYS A 201 -0.34 16.28 17.19
CA LYS A 201 -0.55 16.69 18.59
C LYS A 201 0.73 16.59 19.42
N LEU A 202 1.46 15.48 19.28
CA LEU A 202 2.69 15.22 20.03
C LEU A 202 3.76 16.30 19.77
N PHE A 203 3.95 16.66 18.52
CA PHE A 203 4.96 17.65 18.12
C PHE A 203 4.43 19.08 18.01
N LYS A 204 3.14 19.31 18.31
CA LYS A 204 2.47 20.61 18.17
C LYS A 204 2.73 21.22 16.78
N ILE A 205 2.46 20.42 15.75
CA ILE A 205 2.63 20.81 14.35
C ILE A 205 1.57 21.85 13.98
N ASP A 206 1.99 22.94 13.36
CA ASP A 206 1.11 24.01 12.90
C ASP A 206 1.09 24.16 11.36
N ALA A 207 1.97 23.45 10.65
CA ALA A 207 1.86 23.31 9.20
C ALA A 207 2.33 21.95 8.67
N VAL A 208 1.78 21.55 7.52
CA VAL A 208 2.10 20.29 6.84
C VAL A 208 2.53 20.53 5.40
N VAL A 209 3.48 19.72 4.94
CA VAL A 209 3.89 19.60 3.54
C VAL A 209 3.53 18.20 3.07
N PHE A 210 2.78 18.09 1.98
CA PHE A 210 2.63 16.84 1.25
C PHE A 210 3.63 16.81 0.09
N VAL A 211 4.53 15.83 0.08
CA VAL A 211 5.56 15.74 -0.97
C VAL A 211 4.90 15.53 -2.32
N PRO A 212 5.20 16.35 -3.34
CA PRO A 212 4.53 16.24 -4.63
C PRO A 212 5.00 14.99 -5.39
N PRO A 213 4.10 14.38 -6.17
CA PRO A 213 4.41 13.16 -6.90
C PRO A 213 5.44 13.40 -8.01
N THR A 214 6.22 12.37 -8.29
CA THR A 214 7.27 12.42 -9.31
C THR A 214 6.82 11.92 -10.69
N VAL A 215 5.80 11.05 -10.74
CA VAL A 215 5.34 10.40 -11.97
C VAL A 215 3.92 10.87 -12.31
N LYS A 216 3.67 11.18 -13.58
CA LYS A 216 2.34 11.56 -14.07
C LYS A 216 1.41 10.35 -13.97
N ARG A 217 0.30 10.52 -13.26
CA ARG A 217 -0.78 9.56 -13.03
C ARG A 217 -2.09 10.33 -12.98
N GLU A 218 -3.20 9.70 -13.38
CA GLU A 218 -4.54 10.29 -13.33
C GLU A 218 -4.96 10.58 -11.89
N VAL A 219 -4.70 9.62 -10.99
CA VAL A 219 -4.95 9.76 -9.55
C VAL A 219 -3.62 9.77 -8.81
N GLN A 220 -3.35 10.86 -8.10
CA GLN A 220 -2.12 11.04 -7.34
C GLN A 220 -2.35 10.70 -5.87
N LEU A 221 -1.64 9.69 -5.35
CA LEU A 221 -1.77 9.21 -3.96
C LEU A 221 -1.72 10.37 -2.96
N MET A 222 -0.71 11.22 -3.04
CA MET A 222 -0.50 12.29 -2.05
C MET A 222 -1.60 13.35 -2.06
N LYS A 223 -2.21 13.62 -3.23
CA LYS A 223 -3.34 14.56 -3.33
C LYS A 223 -4.63 13.99 -2.73
N GLU A 224 -4.90 12.71 -3.00
CA GLU A 224 -6.05 12.03 -2.38
C GLU A 224 -5.82 11.84 -0.87
N LEU A 225 -4.58 11.58 -0.46
CA LEU A 225 -4.20 11.50 0.95
C LEU A 225 -4.45 12.83 1.67
N GLU A 226 -3.96 13.95 1.12
CA GLU A 226 -4.24 15.30 1.63
C GLU A 226 -5.75 15.53 1.83
N LYS A 227 -6.55 15.23 0.80
CA LYS A 227 -8.01 15.36 0.83
C LYS A 227 -8.68 14.49 1.90
N HIS A 228 -8.25 13.24 2.07
CA HIS A 228 -8.87 12.31 3.02
C HIS A 228 -8.41 12.53 4.46
N LEU A 229 -7.17 12.95 4.65
CA LEU A 229 -6.66 13.33 5.95
C LEU A 229 -7.38 14.57 6.46
N ASN A 230 -7.67 15.55 5.57
CA ASN A 230 -8.41 16.78 5.88
C ASN A 230 -7.96 17.38 7.22
N LEU A 231 -6.68 17.73 7.29
CA LEU A 231 -6.04 18.21 8.50
C LEU A 231 -6.39 19.69 8.70
N GLU A 232 -6.76 20.07 9.92
CA GLU A 232 -7.11 21.45 10.29
C GLU A 232 -5.84 22.27 10.63
N ILE A 233 -4.84 22.20 9.76
CA ILE A 233 -3.56 22.93 9.87
C ILE A 233 -3.15 23.47 8.51
N ASP A 234 -2.29 24.50 8.50
CA ASP A 234 -1.87 25.14 7.27
C ASP A 234 -1.08 24.17 6.37
N ILE A 235 -1.27 24.28 5.05
CA ILE A 235 -0.55 23.47 4.06
C ILE A 235 0.49 24.34 3.37
N ILE A 236 1.76 23.98 3.51
CA ILE A 236 2.86 24.60 2.76
C ILE A 236 2.95 23.91 1.41
N LYS A 237 2.83 24.69 0.34
CA LYS A 237 2.90 24.17 -1.02
C LYS A 237 4.34 23.87 -1.39
N VAL A 238 4.57 22.70 -1.96
CA VAL A 238 5.83 22.35 -2.62
C VAL A 238 5.51 21.99 -4.06
N VAL A 239 6.17 22.66 -4.98
CA VAL A 239 5.98 22.45 -6.42
C VAL A 239 7.14 21.62 -6.94
N LYS A 240 6.81 20.68 -7.82
CA LYS A 240 7.82 19.97 -8.61
C LYS A 240 7.99 20.66 -9.97
N ILE A 241 9.17 21.24 -10.23
CA ILE A 241 9.52 21.83 -11.52
C ILE A 241 9.50 20.73 -12.59
N LYS A 242 8.82 21.01 -13.71
CA LYS A 242 8.74 20.10 -14.85
C LYS A 242 9.81 20.47 -15.87
N THR A 243 10.76 19.57 -16.07
CA THR A 243 11.68 19.59 -17.21
C THR A 243 11.04 18.88 -18.42
N PRO A 244 11.51 19.14 -19.67
CA PRO A 244 11.02 18.43 -20.86
C PRO A 244 11.10 16.90 -20.74
N ILE A 245 12.15 16.41 -20.09
CA ILE A 245 12.32 14.99 -19.74
C ILE A 245 12.17 14.86 -18.22
N ILE A 246 11.16 14.12 -17.77
CA ILE A 246 10.94 13.84 -16.36
C ILE A 246 11.74 12.60 -15.97
N ILE A 247 12.74 12.78 -15.11
CA ILE A 247 13.52 11.67 -14.55
C ILE A 247 12.95 11.31 -13.17
N PRO A 248 12.39 10.10 -12.97
CA PRO A 248 11.95 9.67 -11.66
C PRO A 248 13.15 9.47 -10.73
N GLN A 249 13.11 10.07 -9.54
CA GLN A 249 14.24 9.97 -8.59
C GLN A 249 14.57 8.53 -8.19
N LYS A 250 13.60 7.62 -8.29
CA LYS A 250 13.77 6.18 -8.02
C LYS A 250 14.62 5.44 -9.06
N THR A 251 14.75 5.96 -10.28
CA THR A 251 15.58 5.35 -11.33
C THR A 251 17.05 5.74 -11.21
N LEU A 252 17.39 6.68 -10.32
CA LEU A 252 18.76 7.09 -10.03
C LEU A 252 19.38 6.14 -9.01
N ASN A 253 20.57 5.61 -9.30
CA ASN A 253 21.21 4.61 -8.44
C ASN A 253 22.15 5.25 -7.41
N LYS A 254 22.76 6.40 -7.73
CA LYS A 254 23.70 7.10 -6.84
C LYS A 254 22.99 8.10 -5.94
N LEU A 255 23.51 8.28 -4.72
CA LEU A 255 22.93 9.20 -3.74
C LEU A 255 23.06 10.65 -4.20
N GLU A 256 24.22 11.00 -4.75
CA GLU A 256 24.56 12.34 -5.22
C GLU A 256 23.60 12.78 -6.33
N GLU A 257 23.32 11.90 -7.29
CA GLU A 257 22.34 12.12 -8.36
C GLU A 257 20.93 12.36 -7.79
N ARG A 258 20.54 11.62 -6.74
CA ARG A 258 19.24 11.79 -6.07
C ARG A 258 19.13 13.12 -5.32
N ILE A 259 20.22 13.59 -4.72
CA ILE A 259 20.31 14.89 -4.05
C ILE A 259 20.21 16.00 -5.10
N GLU A 260 21.01 15.92 -6.16
CA GLU A 260 20.99 16.89 -7.26
C GLU A 260 19.61 16.99 -7.93
N ASN A 261 18.98 15.84 -8.19
CA ASN A 261 17.63 15.79 -8.73
C ASN A 261 16.62 16.43 -7.79
N ALA A 262 16.70 16.17 -6.48
CA ALA A 262 15.80 16.80 -5.50
C ALA A 262 15.96 18.32 -5.52
N LYS A 263 17.20 18.81 -5.41
CA LYS A 263 17.54 20.23 -5.38
C LYS A 263 17.03 20.99 -6.60
N LYS A 264 17.14 20.38 -7.79
CA LYS A 264 16.71 21.02 -9.05
C LYS A 264 15.20 20.93 -9.29
N THR A 265 14.50 20.01 -8.65
CA THR A 265 13.11 19.71 -9.02
C THR A 265 12.08 20.07 -7.97
N PHE A 266 12.41 20.20 -6.69
CA PHE A 266 11.45 20.62 -5.67
C PHE A 266 11.66 22.09 -5.28
N VAL A 267 10.57 22.84 -5.17
CA VAL A 267 10.57 24.23 -4.71
C VAL A 267 9.52 24.41 -3.64
N VAL A 268 9.94 24.86 -2.46
CA VAL A 268 9.03 25.24 -1.37
C VAL A 268 8.44 26.62 -1.63
N GLU A 269 7.11 26.73 -1.67
CA GLU A 269 6.39 27.99 -1.80
C GLU A 269 5.85 28.44 -0.44
N GLY A 270 6.19 29.65 -0.01
CA GLY A 270 5.69 30.22 1.24
C GLY A 270 6.62 31.27 1.82
N ALA A 271 6.04 32.28 2.47
CA ALA A 271 6.75 33.35 3.15
C ALA A 271 6.33 33.50 4.64
N LYS A 272 5.39 32.66 5.10
CA LYS A 272 4.91 32.67 6.48
C LYS A 272 5.84 31.84 7.35
N ASN A 273 6.06 32.30 8.59
CA ASN A 273 6.85 31.58 9.57
C ASN A 273 5.95 30.65 10.40
N TYR A 274 6.30 29.37 10.43
CA TYR A 274 5.62 28.34 11.22
C TYR A 274 6.49 27.91 12.39
N LYS A 275 5.88 27.36 13.44
CA LYS A 275 6.60 26.84 14.60
C LYS A 275 7.16 25.47 14.30
N ASN A 276 6.32 24.48 14.00
CA ASN A 276 6.74 23.10 13.75
C ASN A 276 6.07 22.56 12.49
N ILE A 277 6.88 22.08 11.55
CA ILE A 277 6.41 21.63 10.25
C ILE A 277 6.50 20.12 10.15
N LEU A 278 5.45 19.49 9.62
CA LEU A 278 5.42 18.07 9.28
C LEU A 278 5.55 17.88 7.77
N ILE A 279 6.55 17.14 7.29
CA ILE A 279 6.68 16.75 5.90
C ILE A 279 6.23 15.29 5.74
N ILE A 280 5.22 15.04 4.91
CA ILE A 280 4.64 13.71 4.69
C ILE A 280 5.00 13.23 3.28
N ASP A 281 5.67 12.08 3.23
CA ASP A 281 6.00 11.36 2.00
C ASP A 281 5.40 9.94 2.00
N ASP A 282 5.33 9.33 0.82
CA ASP A 282 4.78 7.99 0.67
C ASP A 282 5.74 6.91 1.18
N ALA A 283 7.02 6.97 0.78
CA ALA A 283 8.02 6.00 1.18
C ALA A 283 9.42 6.61 1.18
N VAL A 284 10.20 6.32 2.22
CA VAL A 284 11.58 6.79 2.33
C VAL A 284 12.57 5.70 1.96
N GLY A 285 13.20 5.91 0.80
CA GLY A 285 14.42 5.23 0.38
C GLY A 285 15.65 5.90 0.98
N SER A 286 16.35 6.72 0.20
CA SER A 286 17.52 7.49 0.69
C SER A 286 17.15 8.67 1.59
N GLY A 287 15.93 9.21 1.47
CA GLY A 287 15.51 10.41 2.22
C GLY A 287 15.93 11.74 1.59
N ALA A 288 16.50 11.73 0.38
CA ALA A 288 17.00 12.94 -0.29
C ALA A 288 15.93 14.01 -0.48
N THR A 289 14.71 13.63 -0.87
CA THR A 289 13.58 14.56 -1.05
C THR A 289 13.16 15.23 0.24
N LEU A 290 13.04 14.46 1.33
CA LEU A 290 12.69 15.03 2.63
C LEU A 290 13.79 15.98 3.13
N ASN A 291 15.06 15.61 2.97
CA ASN A 291 16.18 16.44 3.41
C ASN A 291 16.26 17.74 2.62
N GLU A 292 16.04 17.69 1.31
CA GLU A 292 16.05 18.85 0.43
C GLU A 292 14.88 19.81 0.73
N ILE A 293 13.67 19.29 0.91
CA ILE A 293 12.52 20.12 1.31
C ILE A 293 12.79 20.77 2.67
N ALA A 294 13.35 20.02 3.62
CA ALA A 294 13.72 20.56 4.94
C ALA A 294 14.81 21.63 4.85
N PHE A 295 15.82 21.44 3.99
CA PHE A 295 16.85 22.44 3.70
C PHE A 295 16.22 23.75 3.21
N GLN A 296 15.39 23.70 2.17
CA GLN A 296 14.76 24.90 1.60
C GLN A 296 13.84 25.62 2.60
N ILE A 297 13.12 24.88 3.44
CA ILE A 297 12.29 25.47 4.51
C ILE A 297 13.17 26.28 5.48
N LYS A 298 14.33 25.73 5.88
CA LYS A 298 15.28 26.43 6.77
C LYS A 298 15.92 27.63 6.06
N GLU A 299 16.38 27.45 4.83
CA GLU A 299 17.03 28.51 4.04
C GLU A 299 16.10 29.71 3.82
N LYS A 300 14.82 29.47 3.55
CA LYS A 300 13.80 30.51 3.37
C LYS A 300 13.27 31.10 4.68
N ASN A 301 13.81 30.70 5.83
CA ASN A 301 13.37 31.09 7.17
C ASN A 301 11.87 30.85 7.45
N VAL A 302 11.26 29.87 6.78
CA VAL A 302 9.83 29.52 6.89
C VAL A 302 9.50 28.85 8.24
N ILE A 303 10.51 28.54 9.06
CA ILE A 303 10.36 27.83 10.33
C ILE A 303 11.13 28.49 11.49
N LYS A 304 10.54 28.41 12.70
CA LYS A 304 11.17 28.82 13.97
C LYS A 304 11.50 27.67 14.94
N GLY A 305 10.85 26.51 14.78
CA GLY A 305 11.02 25.34 15.62
C GLY A 305 11.51 24.13 14.82
N LYS A 306 10.79 23.01 14.90
CA LYS A 306 11.25 21.70 14.41
C LYS A 306 10.63 21.27 13.09
N ILE A 307 11.44 20.65 12.23
CA ILE A 307 10.98 19.95 11.02
C ILE A 307 10.93 18.44 11.31
N ILE A 308 9.72 17.89 11.26
CA ILE A 308 9.44 16.47 11.45
C ILE A 308 9.14 15.85 10.09
N GLY A 309 9.88 14.81 9.71
CA GLY A 309 9.55 13.97 8.56
C GLY A 309 8.66 12.79 8.98
N LEU A 310 7.72 12.43 8.12
CA LEU A 310 6.91 11.22 8.23
C LEU A 310 6.82 10.53 6.87
N ALA A 311 7.06 9.22 6.84
CA ALA A 311 6.74 8.38 5.70
C ALA A 311 5.71 7.33 6.07
N ILE A 312 4.84 6.96 5.12
CA ILE A 312 3.92 5.83 5.32
C ILE A 312 4.74 4.55 5.50
N THR A 313 5.79 4.36 4.68
CA THR A 313 6.71 3.24 4.84
C THR A 313 8.17 3.65 4.74
N GLY A 314 9.05 2.93 5.43
CA GLY A 314 10.50 3.10 5.33
C GLY A 314 11.23 1.79 5.06
N SER A 315 12.43 1.88 4.48
CA SER A 315 13.30 0.70 4.29
C SER A 315 14.03 0.33 5.57
N LEU A 316 13.99 -0.96 5.93
CA LEU A 316 14.75 -1.55 7.04
C LEU A 316 16.25 -1.68 6.71
N LYS A 317 16.56 -2.15 5.49
CA LYS A 317 17.94 -2.33 5.02
C LYS A 317 18.44 -1.03 4.41
N GLY A 318 19.75 -0.79 4.50
CA GLY A 318 20.40 0.45 4.07
C GLY A 318 19.89 0.98 2.72
N PHE A 319 19.59 0.11 1.75
CA PHE A 319 19.03 0.48 0.46
C PHE A 319 18.17 -0.63 -0.17
N ASP A 320 17.03 -1.00 0.42
CA ASP A 320 15.95 -1.51 -0.44
C ASP A 320 15.44 -0.29 -1.22
N VAL A 321 15.90 -0.12 -2.46
CA VAL A 321 15.28 0.81 -3.39
C VAL A 321 13.82 0.37 -3.46
N VAL A 322 12.90 1.24 -3.04
CA VAL A 322 11.47 1.07 -3.31
C VAL A 322 11.28 1.27 -4.82
N SER A 323 11.73 0.29 -5.60
CA SER A 323 11.84 0.23 -7.05
C SER A 323 10.49 -0.17 -7.65
N GLU A 324 9.52 0.71 -7.48
CA GLU A 324 8.22 0.55 -8.11
C GLU A 324 7.93 1.83 -8.90
N VAL A 325 8.01 1.65 -10.23
CA VAL A 325 7.61 2.60 -11.28
C VAL A 325 6.09 2.68 -11.34
#